data_AF-A0A2N5ZJ98-F1
#
_entry.id   AF-A0A2N5ZJ98-F1
#
_cell.length_a   1.000
_cell.length_b   1.000
_cell.length_c   1.000
_cell.angle_alpha   90.00
_cell.angle_beta   90.00
_cell.angle_gamma   90.00
#
_symmetry.space_group_name_H-M   'P 1'
#
loop_
_entity.id
_entity.type
_entity.pdbx_description
1 polymer ?
#
loop_
_entity_poly.entity_id
_entity_poly.type
_entity_poly.pdbx_seq_one_letter_code
_entity_poly.pdbx_strand_id
1 'polypeptide(L)'
;MSSETLGLSFTYRAGGIMHNGRNQLLNGARSQNLRQYISVQTQDDAEHAISALDEALNIVSKKRSELGAYQSGLEKVADYLSIAQENTTAAESRIRDVDMAAEMAEFTKNQILMQSGTAMLAQANQKPQAILQLLG
;
A
#
# COMPACT_ATOMS: atom_id res chain seq x y z
N MET A 1 -53.80 26.13 -6.08
CA MET A 1 -54.81 25.98 -5.00
C MET A 1 -55.96 25.19 -5.61
N SER A 2 -55.90 23.86 -5.57
CA SER A 2 -56.46 22.96 -4.54
C SER A 2 -57.91 22.58 -4.86
N SER A 3 -58.13 21.29 -5.19
CA SER A 3 -59.26 20.48 -4.74
C SER A 3 -59.15 19.07 -5.33
N GLU A 4 -58.78 18.10 -4.50
CA GLU A 4 -58.82 16.66 -4.77
C GLU A 4 -60.27 16.14 -4.81
N THR A 5 -60.59 15.27 -5.78
CA THR A 5 -61.72 14.33 -5.68
C THR A 5 -61.36 13.00 -6.33
N LEU A 6 -61.13 12.00 -5.47
CA LEU A 6 -60.97 10.57 -5.75
C LEU A 6 -62.25 9.96 -6.36
N GLY A 7 -62.10 9.05 -7.33
CA GLY A 7 -63.18 8.12 -7.72
C GLY A 7 -63.09 7.61 -9.15
N LEU A 8 -62.31 6.56 -9.42
CA LEU A 8 -62.41 5.79 -10.67
C LEU A 8 -63.44 4.67 -10.48
N SER A 9 -64.60 4.79 -11.12
CA SER A 9 -65.58 3.70 -11.26
C SER A 9 -65.70 3.30 -12.73
N PHE A 10 -65.20 2.11 -13.08
CA PHE A 10 -65.61 1.41 -14.29
C PHE A 10 -66.20 0.05 -13.89
N THR A 11 -67.50 -0.09 -14.13
CA THR A 11 -68.31 -1.27 -13.87
C THR A 11 -68.15 -2.25 -15.03
N TYR A 12 -67.76 -3.50 -14.76
CA TYR A 12 -67.94 -4.61 -15.70
C TYR A 12 -68.80 -5.70 -15.06
N ARG A 13 -69.97 -5.95 -15.67
CA ARG A 13 -70.91 -7.02 -15.32
C ARG A 13 -70.41 -8.35 -15.89
N ALA A 14 -70.22 -9.34 -15.03
CA ALA A 14 -70.59 -10.73 -15.30
C ALA A 14 -70.73 -11.45 -13.95
N GLY A 15 -71.96 -11.72 -13.54
CA GLY A 15 -72.24 -12.50 -12.34
C GLY A 15 -72.00 -13.98 -12.60
N GLY A 16 -71.38 -14.66 -11.62
CA GLY A 16 -71.57 -16.10 -11.41
C GLY A 16 -70.31 -16.93 -11.17
N ILE A 17 -69.56 -16.73 -10.08
CA ILE A 17 -68.92 -17.83 -9.33
C ILE A 17 -68.96 -17.49 -7.83
N MET A 18 -69.73 -18.26 -7.08
CA MET A 18 -69.78 -18.23 -5.62
C MET A 18 -68.62 -19.04 -5.02
N HIS A 19 -68.11 -18.51 -3.91
CA HIS A 19 -67.36 -19.16 -2.84
C HIS A 19 -65.85 -19.36 -2.94
N ASN A 20 -65.19 -18.67 -2.00
CA ASN A 20 -63.90 -18.93 -1.35
C ASN A 20 -62.62 -18.86 -2.20
N GLY A 21 -62.07 -17.65 -2.31
CA GLY A 21 -60.78 -17.42 -2.96
C GLY A 21 -60.20 -16.03 -2.74
N ARG A 22 -60.35 -15.44 -1.54
CA ARG A 22 -59.62 -14.21 -1.16
C ARG A 22 -58.08 -14.38 -1.14
N ASN A 23 -57.56 -15.52 -1.62
CA ASN A 23 -56.15 -15.91 -1.57
C ASN A 23 -55.54 -16.24 -2.94
N GLN A 24 -56.06 -15.70 -4.04
CA GLN A 24 -55.47 -15.88 -5.38
C GLN A 24 -55.08 -14.58 -6.11
N LEU A 25 -55.43 -13.40 -5.59
CA LEU A 25 -55.04 -12.11 -6.19
C LEU A 25 -53.95 -11.36 -5.42
N LEU A 26 -53.51 -11.89 -4.27
CA LEU A 26 -52.50 -11.26 -3.41
C LEU A 26 -51.14 -11.99 -3.39
N ASN A 27 -51.09 -13.21 -3.94
CA ASN A 27 -49.88 -14.06 -3.92
C ASN A 27 -49.06 -14.03 -5.23
N GLY A 28 -49.62 -13.54 -6.34
CA GLY A 28 -48.90 -13.45 -7.63
C GLY A 28 -48.03 -12.21 -7.79
N ALA A 29 -48.33 -11.11 -7.09
CA ALA A 29 -47.67 -9.81 -7.28
C ALA A 29 -46.77 -9.37 -6.10
N ARG A 30 -46.76 -10.10 -4.98
CA ARG A 30 -45.93 -9.77 -3.79
C ARG A 30 -44.62 -10.57 -3.70
N SER A 31 -44.41 -11.54 -4.58
CA SER A 31 -43.12 -12.24 -4.74
C SER A 31 -42.31 -11.67 -5.90
N GLN A 32 -42.29 -10.35 -6.07
CA GLN A 32 -41.45 -9.68 -7.07
C GLN A 32 -40.52 -8.63 -6.44
N ASN A 33 -40.44 -8.59 -5.11
CA ASN A 33 -39.56 -7.66 -4.41
C ASN A 33 -38.74 -8.38 -3.33
N LEU A 34 -37.45 -8.56 -3.62
CA LEU A 34 -36.31 -8.04 -2.83
C LEU A 34 -35.15 -8.97 -2.50
N ARG A 35 -35.17 -10.26 -2.82
CA ARG A 35 -33.95 -11.08 -2.85
C ARG A 35 -34.05 -12.16 -3.90
N GLN A 36 -33.22 -12.00 -4.91
CA GLN A 36 -32.93 -12.96 -5.97
C GLN A 36 -32.59 -14.33 -5.37
N TYR A 37 -33.62 -15.16 -5.20
CA TYR A 37 -33.42 -16.59 -5.32
C TYR A 37 -33.10 -16.82 -6.79
N ILE A 38 -31.83 -17.08 -7.08
CA ILE A 38 -31.40 -17.70 -8.33
C ILE A 38 -32.18 -19.02 -8.40
N SER A 39 -33.34 -19.00 -9.07
CA SER A 39 -34.18 -20.17 -9.28
C SER A 39 -33.67 -20.89 -10.53
N VAL A 40 -33.71 -22.21 -10.52
CA VAL A 40 -33.35 -23.06 -11.67
C VAL A 40 -34.52 -24.01 -11.98
N GLN A 41 -35.73 -23.63 -11.58
CA GLN A 41 -36.92 -24.47 -11.70
C GLN A 41 -37.49 -24.47 -13.12
N THR A 42 -37.33 -23.37 -13.84
CA THR A 42 -37.72 -23.23 -15.25
C THR A 42 -36.50 -22.88 -16.11
N GLN A 43 -36.60 -23.09 -17.42
CA GLN A 43 -35.53 -22.73 -18.35
C GLN A 43 -35.24 -21.21 -18.31
N ASP A 44 -36.29 -20.40 -18.27
CA ASP A 44 -36.18 -18.93 -18.21
C ASP A 44 -35.51 -18.48 -16.89
N ASP A 45 -35.87 -19.08 -15.75
CA ASP A 45 -35.22 -18.79 -14.47
C ASP A 45 -33.71 -19.16 -14.50
N ALA A 46 -33.37 -20.28 -15.13
CA ALA A 46 -31.99 -20.73 -15.28
C ALA A 46 -31.15 -19.79 -16.16
N GLU A 47 -31.72 -19.23 -17.23
CA GLU A 47 -31.04 -18.25 -18.09
C GLU A 47 -30.79 -16.92 -17.36
N HIS A 48 -31.76 -16.44 -16.58
CA HIS A 48 -31.60 -15.26 -15.71
C HIS A 48 -30.57 -15.50 -14.60
N ALA A 49 -30.57 -16.69 -14.00
CA ALA A 49 -29.61 -17.13 -13.00
C ALA A 49 -28.16 -17.10 -13.52
N ILE A 50 -27.93 -17.65 -14.72
CA ILE A 50 -26.61 -17.67 -15.37
C ILE A 50 -26.15 -16.24 -15.67
N SER A 51 -27.02 -15.41 -16.23
CA SER A 51 -26.70 -14.02 -16.57
C SER A 51 -26.27 -13.21 -15.34
N ALA A 52 -26.97 -13.37 -14.23
CA ALA A 52 -26.62 -12.70 -12.97
C ALA A 52 -25.30 -13.20 -12.37
N LEU A 53 -25.01 -14.50 -12.50
CA LEU A 53 -23.72 -15.06 -12.08
C LEU A 53 -22.58 -14.58 -12.97
N ASP A 54 -22.78 -14.48 -14.27
CA ASP A 54 -21.78 -13.94 -15.20
C ASP A 54 -21.46 -12.48 -14.90
N GLU A 55 -22.47 -11.67 -14.59
CA GLU A 55 -22.26 -10.29 -14.15
C GLU A 55 -21.46 -10.22 -12.83
N ALA A 56 -21.84 -11.05 -11.85
CA ALA A 56 -21.12 -11.13 -10.59
C ALA A 56 -19.66 -11.59 -10.78
N LEU A 57 -19.42 -12.58 -11.65
CA LEU A 57 -18.08 -13.06 -12.00
C LEU A 57 -17.26 -11.99 -12.73
N ASN A 58 -17.88 -11.21 -13.61
CA ASN A 58 -17.23 -10.09 -14.29
C ASN A 58 -16.81 -9.01 -13.28
N ILE A 59 -17.67 -8.67 -12.32
CA ILE A 59 -17.34 -7.71 -11.24
C ILE A 59 -16.15 -8.23 -10.41
N VAL A 60 -16.20 -9.48 -9.97
CA VAL A 60 -15.11 -10.08 -9.18
C VAL A 60 -13.81 -10.13 -9.99
N SER A 61 -13.87 -10.52 -11.26
CA SER A 61 -12.70 -10.61 -12.13
C SER A 61 -12.09 -9.23 -12.39
N LYS A 62 -12.93 -8.21 -12.59
CA LYS A 62 -12.47 -6.81 -12.70
C LYS A 62 -11.77 -6.36 -11.43
N LYS A 63 -12.34 -6.63 -10.25
CA LYS A 63 -11.70 -6.30 -8.98
C LYS A 63 -10.39 -7.04 -8.74
N ARG A 64 -10.30 -8.33 -9.12
CA ARG A 64 -9.03 -9.08 -9.08
C ARG A 64 -7.99 -8.48 -10.02
N SER A 65 -8.38 -8.06 -11.22
CA SER A 65 -7.48 -7.40 -12.17
C SER A 65 -6.98 -6.06 -11.64
N GLU A 66 -7.84 -5.23 -11.03
CA GLU A 66 -7.45 -3.98 -10.36
C GLU A 66 -6.43 -4.26 -9.24
N LEU A 67 -6.68 -5.28 -8.39
CA LEU A 67 -5.75 -5.68 -7.33
C LEU A 67 -4.41 -6.18 -7.88
N GLY A 68 -4.41 -6.96 -8.97
CA GLY A 68 -3.19 -7.41 -9.63
C GLY A 68 -2.35 -6.23 -10.15
N ALA A 69 -2.99 -5.21 -10.73
CA ALA A 69 -2.32 -4.00 -11.16
C ALA A 69 -1.69 -3.23 -9.99
N TYR A 70 -2.40 -3.11 -8.85
CA TYR A 70 -1.83 -2.52 -7.64
C TYR A 70 -0.66 -3.34 -7.08
N GLN A 71 -0.75 -4.67 -7.08
CA GLN A 71 0.32 -5.55 -6.64
C GLN A 71 1.59 -5.34 -7.48
N SER A 72 1.48 -5.37 -8.81
CA SER A 72 2.63 -5.12 -9.69
C SER A 72 3.20 -3.70 -9.52
N GLY A 73 2.36 -2.72 -9.21
CA GLY A 73 2.80 -1.37 -8.86
C GLY A 73 3.61 -1.34 -7.57
N LEU A 74 3.12 -2.01 -6.51
CA LEU A 74 3.80 -2.08 -5.23
C LEU A 74 5.12 -2.86 -5.30
N GLU A 75 5.15 -3.98 -6.02
CA GLU A 75 6.37 -4.76 -6.28
C GLU A 75 7.44 -3.88 -6.94
N LYS A 76 7.06 -3.14 -7.98
CA LYS A 76 7.98 -2.23 -8.67
C LYS A 76 8.49 -1.10 -7.77
N VAL A 77 7.62 -0.53 -6.94
CA VAL A 77 8.02 0.50 -5.96
C VAL A 77 8.99 -0.08 -4.91
N ALA A 78 8.75 -1.31 -4.45
CA ALA A 78 9.63 -2.00 -3.51
C ALA A 78 11.01 -2.25 -4.12
N ASP A 79 11.08 -2.69 -5.37
CA ASP A 79 12.35 -2.90 -6.09
C ASP A 79 13.13 -1.59 -6.24
N TYR A 80 12.45 -0.51 -6.64
CA TYR A 80 13.08 0.81 -6.72
C TYR A 80 13.57 1.30 -5.37
N LEU A 81 12.81 1.09 -4.29
CA LEU A 81 13.21 1.48 -2.94
C LEU A 81 14.43 0.70 -2.46
N SER A 82 14.50 -0.60 -2.75
CA SER A 82 15.65 -1.44 -2.43
C SER A 82 16.94 -0.93 -3.11
N ILE A 83 16.86 -0.61 -4.40
CA ILE A 83 17.99 -0.04 -5.15
C ILE A 83 18.37 1.34 -4.60
N ALA A 84 17.39 2.18 -4.27
CA ALA A 84 17.63 3.50 -3.68
C ALA A 84 18.30 3.38 -2.29
N GLN A 85 17.88 2.42 -1.48
CA GLN A 85 18.47 2.12 -0.18
C GLN A 85 19.93 1.68 -0.35
N GLU A 86 20.21 0.73 -1.25
CA GLU A 86 21.58 0.26 -1.51
C GLU A 86 22.50 1.42 -1.92
N ASN A 87 22.05 2.26 -2.86
CA ASN A 87 22.80 3.42 -3.31
C ASN A 87 23.05 4.44 -2.18
N THR A 88 22.05 4.66 -1.32
CA THR A 88 22.16 5.60 -0.18
C THR A 88 23.11 5.06 0.88
N THR A 89 22.99 3.79 1.26
CA THR A 89 23.90 3.15 2.22
C THR A 89 25.34 3.10 1.68
N ALA A 90 25.52 2.83 0.39
CA ALA A 90 26.85 2.87 -0.24
C ALA A 90 27.44 4.30 -0.25
N ALA A 91 26.61 5.32 -0.49
CA ALA A 91 27.04 6.71 -0.41
C ALA A 91 27.39 7.11 1.03
N GLU A 92 26.58 6.72 2.01
CA GLU A 92 26.84 6.95 3.43
C GLU A 92 28.14 6.28 3.89
N SER A 93 28.37 5.02 3.53
CA SER A 93 29.62 4.32 3.84
C SER A 93 30.81 5.07 3.26
N ARG A 94 30.75 5.49 1.99
CA ARG A 94 31.84 6.27 1.37
C ARG A 94 32.12 7.58 2.11
N ILE A 95 31.08 8.32 2.49
CA ILE A 95 31.24 9.58 3.24
C ILE A 95 31.88 9.29 4.61
N ARG A 96 31.33 8.33 5.36
CA ARG A 96 31.83 7.97 6.69
C ARG A 96 33.26 7.46 6.65
N ASP A 97 33.61 6.64 5.65
CA ASP A 97 34.94 6.07 5.51
C ASP A 97 35.97 7.15 5.08
N VAL A 98 35.56 8.12 4.25
CA VAL A 98 36.39 9.29 3.89
C VAL A 98 36.63 10.18 5.11
N ASP A 99 35.59 10.49 5.88
CA ASP A 99 35.70 11.33 7.07
C ASP A 99 36.55 10.64 8.16
N MET A 100 36.35 9.33 8.37
CA MET A 100 37.18 8.54 9.29
C MET A 100 38.64 8.48 8.82
N ALA A 101 38.90 8.30 7.53
CA ALA A 101 40.26 8.28 7.01
C ALA A 101 40.97 9.63 7.22
N ALA A 102 40.26 10.75 7.02
CA ALA A 102 40.80 12.09 7.26
C ALA A 102 41.13 12.31 8.74
N GLU A 103 40.21 11.96 9.64
CA GLU A 103 40.41 12.09 11.09
C GLU A 103 41.55 11.18 11.58
N MET A 104 41.65 9.94 11.07
CA MET A 104 42.74 9.02 11.43
C MET A 104 44.10 9.50 10.91
N ALA A 105 44.14 10.13 9.73
CA ALA A 105 45.36 10.73 9.21
C ALA A 105 45.81 11.92 10.08
N GLU A 106 44.86 12.78 10.49
CA GLU A 106 45.14 13.90 11.39
C GLU A 106 45.56 13.42 12.79
N PHE A 107 44.85 12.45 13.37
CA PHE A 107 45.20 11.83 14.65
C PHE A 107 46.61 11.22 14.61
N THR A 108 46.93 10.45 13.56
CA THR A 108 48.26 9.84 13.39
C THR A 108 49.33 10.90 13.23
N LYS A 109 49.09 11.95 12.44
CA LYS A 109 49.99 13.09 12.28
C LYS A 109 50.26 13.77 13.62
N ASN A 110 49.22 14.03 14.41
CA ASN A 110 49.33 14.64 15.72
C ASN A 110 50.11 13.75 16.69
N GLN A 111 49.89 12.44 16.67
CA GLN A 111 50.63 11.48 17.49
C GLN A 111 52.12 11.42 17.12
N ILE A 112 52.45 11.42 15.82
CA ILE A 112 53.84 11.50 15.33
C ILE A 112 54.46 12.84 15.73
N LEU A 113 53.74 13.95 15.64
CA LEU A 113 54.24 15.27 16.06
C LEU A 113 54.52 15.32 17.56
N MET A 114 53.67 14.72 18.41
CA MET A 114 53.93 14.66 19.84
C MET A 114 55.16 13.80 20.18
N GLN A 115 55.28 12.61 19.58
CA GLN A 115 56.47 11.75 19.78
C GLN A 115 57.74 12.38 19.23
N SER A 116 57.64 13.05 18.07
CA SER A 116 58.78 13.76 17.47
C SER A 116 59.14 15.00 18.27
N GLY A 117 58.16 15.73 18.82
CA GLY A 117 58.37 16.88 19.68
C GLY A 117 59.09 16.51 20.98
N THR A 118 58.69 15.42 21.63
CA THR A 118 59.39 14.93 22.84
C THR A 118 60.79 14.41 22.54
N ALA A 119 60.98 13.66 21.44
CA ALA A 119 62.30 13.21 21.00
C ALA A 119 63.21 14.38 20.59
N MET A 120 62.67 15.37 19.87
CA MET A 120 63.39 16.59 19.47
C MET A 120 63.76 17.44 20.67
N LEU A 121 62.87 17.60 21.66
CA LEU A 121 63.20 18.28 22.92
C LEU A 121 64.31 17.54 23.68
N ALA A 122 64.24 16.21 23.76
CA ALA A 122 65.29 15.41 24.40
C ALA A 122 66.65 15.58 23.68
N GLN A 123 66.66 15.56 22.34
CA GLN A 123 67.89 15.74 21.55
C GLN A 123 68.40 17.20 21.57
N ALA A 124 67.51 18.19 21.62
CA ALA A 124 67.86 19.60 21.78
C ALA A 124 68.45 19.88 23.15
N ASN A 125 68.00 19.18 24.21
CA ASN A 125 68.57 19.32 25.55
C ASN A 125 69.97 18.69 25.68
N GLN A 126 70.28 17.64 24.92
CA GLN A 126 71.61 17.01 24.95
C GLN A 126 72.71 17.80 24.22
N LYS A 127 72.35 18.57 23.18
CA LYS A 127 73.32 19.38 22.42
C LYS A 127 74.07 20.44 23.28
N PRO A 128 73.41 21.24 24.14
CA PRO A 128 74.07 22.20 25.02
C PRO A 128 75.03 21.56 26.04
N GLN A 129 74.72 20.37 26.55
CA GLN A 129 75.54 19.68 27.55
C GLN A 129 76.88 19.21 26.95
N ALA A 130 76.87 18.78 25.68
CA ALA A 130 78.09 18.44 24.96
C ALA A 130 78.99 19.68 24.74
N ILE A 131 78.41 20.87 24.58
CA ILE A 131 79.17 22.13 24.42
C ILE A 131 79.75 22.58 25.77
N LEU A 132 79.03 22.39 26.88
CA LEU A 132 79.55 22.73 28.22
C LEU A 132 80.74 21.87 28.63
N GLN A 133 80.84 20.62 28.16
CA GLN A 133 82.02 19.77 28.35
C GLN A 133 83.25 20.22 27.54
N LEU A 134 83.05 21.05 26.51
CA LEU A 134 84.13 21.63 25.71
C LEU A 134 84.56 23.01 26.24
N LEU A 135 83.87 23.55 27.25
CA LEU A 135 84.12 24.88 27.81
C LEU A 135 84.58 24.85 29.29
N GLY A 136 84.56 23.68 29.94
CA GLY A 136 85.10 23.45 31.28
C GLY A 136 86.29 22.51 31.23
#